data_AF-A0A258F6P8-F1
#
_entry.id   AF-A0A258F6P8-F1
#
_cell.length_a   1.000
_cell.length_b   1.000
_cell.length_c   1.000
_cell.angle_alpha   90.00
_cell.angle_beta   90.00
_cell.angle_gamma   90.00
#
_symmetry.space_group_name_H-M   'P 1'
#
loop_
_entity.id
_entity.type
_entity.pdbx_description
1 polymer ?
#
loop_
_entity_poly.entity_id
_entity_poly.type
_entity_poly.pdbx_seq_one_letter_code
_entity_poly.pdbx_strand_id
1 'polypeptide(L)'
;MIRLSDFRLSKGRPGLLPPAAAGEPWLMTVIAVLCFLACLAAVAASAADRAAHGWARQLGSEATVQVRPRVGESGDTAAARAAETLSGVAGVEEAAALDRKAAEDLLRPWLGDAV
;
A
#
# COMPACT_ATOMS: atom_id res chain seq x y z
N MET A 1 8.57 72.67 -21.04
CA MET A 1 7.92 72.22 -22.29
C MET A 1 8.96 71.49 -23.14
N ILE A 2 8.96 70.16 -23.14
CA ILE A 2 9.68 69.32 -24.12
C ILE A 2 8.71 68.20 -24.53
N ARG A 3 8.36 68.15 -25.82
CA ARG A 3 7.40 67.24 -26.43
C ARG A 3 8.07 65.89 -26.71
N LEU A 4 7.57 64.82 -26.10
CA LEU A 4 7.96 63.43 -26.38
C LEU A 4 7.17 62.93 -27.61
N SER A 5 7.53 63.40 -28.79
CA SER A 5 6.96 62.92 -30.06
C SER A 5 8.07 62.28 -30.86
N ASP A 6 8.26 60.95 -30.70
CA ASP A 6 8.83 60.05 -31.72
C ASP A 6 8.87 58.56 -31.29
N PHE A 7 7.82 58.05 -30.64
CA PHE A 7 7.61 56.59 -30.61
C PHE A 7 6.99 56.13 -31.93
N ARG A 8 7.84 55.98 -32.95
CA ARG A 8 7.48 55.27 -34.18
C ARG A 8 7.28 53.79 -33.84
N LEU A 9 6.03 53.38 -33.64
CA LEU A 9 5.62 51.97 -33.59
C LEU A 9 5.99 51.30 -34.91
N SER A 10 7.02 50.44 -34.86
CA SER A 10 7.38 49.55 -35.96
C SER A 10 6.16 48.71 -36.34
N LYS A 11 5.64 48.93 -37.54
CA LYS A 11 4.51 48.19 -38.11
C LYS A 11 5.00 46.77 -38.41
N GLY A 12 4.77 45.87 -37.46
CA GLY A 12 5.12 44.46 -37.55
C GLY A 12 4.56 43.83 -38.83
N ARG A 13 5.40 43.06 -39.52
CA ARG A 13 5.04 42.27 -40.71
C ARG A 13 3.85 41.36 -40.39
N PRO A 14 2.92 41.10 -41.33
CA PRO A 14 1.88 40.12 -41.11
C PRO A 14 2.54 38.74 -40.91
N GLY A 15 2.35 38.16 -39.73
CA GLY A 15 2.87 36.84 -39.39
C GLY A 15 2.24 35.78 -40.29
N LEU A 16 3.08 34.88 -40.82
CA LEU A 16 2.67 33.76 -41.67
C LEU A 16 1.97 32.64 -40.89
N LEU A 17 1.83 32.79 -39.57
CA LEU A 17 1.16 31.85 -38.69
C LEU A 17 -0.30 32.27 -38.52
N PRO A 18 -1.26 31.33 -38.62
CA PRO A 18 -2.65 31.63 -38.26
C PRO A 18 -2.68 32.23 -36.84
N PRO A 19 -3.45 33.32 -36.61
CA PRO A 19 -3.64 33.82 -35.25
C PRO A 19 -4.16 32.67 -34.39
N ALA A 20 -3.44 32.40 -33.30
CA ALA A 20 -3.62 31.24 -32.44
C ALA A 20 -5.10 31.01 -32.09
N ALA A 21 -5.68 29.93 -32.63
CA ALA A 21 -6.99 29.41 -32.25
C ALA A 21 -6.94 27.92 -32.63
N ALA A 22 -6.95 26.93 -31.73
CA ALA A 22 -7.81 26.79 -30.57
C ALA A 22 -7.19 25.82 -29.51
N GLY A 23 -6.01 26.14 -28.98
CA GLY A 23 -5.28 25.25 -28.05
C GLY A 23 -5.16 25.72 -26.60
N GLU A 24 -5.27 27.03 -26.34
CA GLU A 24 -4.85 27.62 -25.05
C GLU A 24 -5.72 27.23 -23.84
N PRO A 25 -7.06 27.37 -23.85
CA PRO A 25 -7.87 26.96 -22.69
C PRO A 25 -8.00 25.44 -22.54
N TRP A 26 -7.96 24.69 -23.65
CA TRP A 26 -8.02 23.22 -23.61
C TRP A 26 -6.77 22.63 -22.96
N LEU A 27 -5.58 23.14 -23.30
CA LEU A 27 -4.33 22.70 -22.69
C LEU A 27 -4.31 22.97 -21.18
N MET A 28 -4.75 24.16 -20.75
CA MET A 28 -4.83 24.49 -19.32
C MET A 28 -5.79 23.57 -18.57
N THR A 29 -6.89 23.16 -19.20
CA THR A 29 -7.85 22.21 -18.63
C THR A 29 -7.21 20.83 -18.46
N VAL A 30 -6.51 20.34 -19.49
CA VAL A 30 -5.78 19.06 -19.42
C VAL A 30 -4.70 19.09 -18.35
N ILE A 31 -3.92 20.18 -18.25
CA ILE A 31 -2.91 20.33 -17.21
C ILE A 31 -3.56 20.31 -15.82
N ALA A 32 -4.66 21.05 -15.61
CA ALA A 32 -5.36 21.05 -14.33
C ALA A 32 -5.84 19.63 -13.94
N VAL A 33 -6.40 18.88 -14.89
CA VAL A 33 -6.82 17.49 -14.66
C VAL A 33 -5.63 16.58 -14.36
N LEU A 34 -4.54 16.68 -15.11
CA LEU A 34 -3.33 15.88 -14.88
C LEU A 34 -2.69 16.20 -13.53
N CYS A 35 -2.61 17.47 -13.14
CA CYS A 35 -2.15 17.88 -11.81
C CYS A 35 -3.05 17.30 -10.72
N PHE A 36 -4.38 17.39 -10.89
CA PHE A 36 -5.33 16.80 -9.96
C PHE A 36 -5.15 15.28 -9.83
N LEU A 37 -5.05 14.56 -10.96
CA LEU A 37 -4.84 13.12 -10.98
C LEU A 37 -3.48 12.73 -10.38
N ALA A 38 -2.43 13.51 -10.62
CA ALA A 38 -1.12 13.28 -10.02
C ALA A 38 -1.17 13.42 -8.49
N CYS A 39 -1.83 14.46 -7.98
CA CYS A 39 -2.05 14.62 -6.54
C CYS A 39 -2.89 13.47 -5.97
N LEU A 40 -3.97 13.08 -6.66
CA LEU A 40 -4.82 11.96 -6.23
C LEU A 40 -4.05 10.64 -6.20
N ALA A 41 -3.24 10.36 -7.22
CA ALA A 41 -2.40 9.17 -7.29
C ALA A 41 -1.35 9.17 -6.16
N ALA A 42 -0.73 10.32 -5.86
CA ALA A 42 0.22 10.43 -4.75
C ALA A 42 -0.42 10.14 -3.39
N VAL A 43 -1.63 10.64 -3.14
CA VAL A 43 -2.39 10.34 -1.91
C VAL A 43 -2.78 8.86 -1.86
N ALA A 44 -3.29 8.30 -2.96
CA ALA A 44 -3.67 6.89 -3.02
C ALA A 44 -2.47 5.96 -2.79
N ALA A 45 -1.32 6.25 -3.41
CA ALA A 45 -0.09 5.49 -3.22
C ALA A 45 0.38 5.55 -1.77
N SER A 46 0.33 6.74 -1.15
CA SER A 46 0.68 6.91 0.27
C SER A 46 -0.25 6.12 1.21
N ALA A 47 -1.55 6.07 0.89
CA ALA A 47 -2.51 5.28 1.66
C ALA A 47 -2.29 3.77 1.50
N ALA A 48 -2.04 3.31 0.27
CA ALA A 48 -1.74 1.91 -0.03
C ALA A 48 -0.45 1.45 0.66
N ASP A 49 0.60 2.28 0.62
CA ASP A 49 1.86 2.01 1.31
C ASP A 49 1.67 1.86 2.82
N ARG A 50 0.89 2.75 3.45
CA ARG A 50 0.56 2.64 4.88
C ARG A 50 -0.22 1.37 5.20
N ALA A 51 -1.16 0.98 4.34
CA ALA A 51 -1.94 -0.24 4.51
C ALA A 51 -1.05 -1.49 4.38
N ALA A 52 -0.18 -1.53 3.36
CA ALA A 52 0.78 -2.61 3.16
C ALA A 52 1.74 -2.74 4.34
N HIS A 53 2.30 -1.64 4.84
CA HIS A 53 3.14 -1.65 6.04
C HIS A 53 2.39 -2.08 7.30
N GLY A 54 1.11 -1.69 7.44
CA GLY A 54 0.26 -2.15 8.54
C GLY A 54 0.09 -3.66 8.54
N TRP A 55 -0.28 -4.20 7.37
CA TRP A 55 -0.42 -5.64 7.17
C TRP A 55 0.90 -6.40 7.39
N ALA A 56 2.02 -5.89 6.84
CA ALA A 56 3.34 -6.50 7.02
C ALA A 56 3.78 -6.52 8.50
N ARG A 57 3.48 -5.46 9.27
CA ARG A 57 3.76 -5.45 10.71
C ARG A 57 2.95 -6.51 11.46
N GLN A 58 1.68 -6.68 11.11
CA GLN A 58 0.83 -7.70 11.73
C GLN A 58 1.34 -9.12 11.41
N LEU A 59 1.71 -9.37 10.16
CA LEU A 59 2.34 -10.64 9.78
C LEU A 59 3.67 -10.88 10.51
N GLY A 60 4.46 -9.83 10.74
CA GLY A 60 5.73 -9.91 11.46
C GLY A 60 5.59 -10.09 12.98
N SER A 61 4.43 -9.77 13.57
CA SER A 61 4.16 -9.97 14.99
C SER A 61 3.67 -11.38 15.33
N GLU A 62 3.28 -12.18 14.33
CA GLU A 62 2.86 -13.56 14.52
C GLU A 62 4.03 -14.52 14.28
N ALA A 63 4.22 -15.47 15.20
CA ALA A 63 5.28 -16.47 15.10
C ALA A 63 4.73 -17.87 15.35
N THR A 64 5.00 -18.80 14.43
CA THR A 64 4.57 -20.20 14.55
C THR A 64 5.73 -21.06 15.02
N VAL A 65 5.54 -21.78 16.13
CA VAL A 65 6.53 -22.71 16.68
C VAL A 65 6.06 -24.15 16.49
N GLN A 66 6.85 -24.97 15.80
CA GLN A 66 6.59 -26.39 15.68
C GLN A 66 7.28 -27.17 16.79
N VAL A 67 6.51 -27.93 17.56
CA VAL A 67 7.00 -28.70 18.70
C VAL A 67 7.03 -30.17 18.35
N ARG A 68 8.17 -30.81 18.58
CA ARG A 68 8.29 -32.27 18.44
C ARG A 68 7.88 -32.95 19.75
N PRO A 69 6.92 -33.89 19.74
CA PRO A 69 6.52 -34.61 20.94
C PRO A 69 7.66 -35.48 21.48
N ARG A 70 7.72 -35.64 22.80
CA ARG A 70 8.63 -36.60 23.45
C ARG A 70 8.09 -38.03 23.28
N VAL A 71 8.95 -39.02 23.54
CA VAL A 71 8.55 -40.44 23.50
C VAL A 71 7.42 -40.69 24.51
N GLY A 72 6.27 -41.14 24.02
CA GLY A 72 5.07 -41.39 24.84
C GLY A 72 4.16 -40.18 25.09
N GLU A 73 4.46 -39.00 24.52
CA GLU A 73 3.65 -37.79 24.61
C GLU A 73 2.85 -37.58 23.30
N SER A 74 1.57 -37.17 23.41
CA SER A 74 0.80 -36.81 22.21
C SER A 74 1.21 -35.43 21.66
N GLY A 75 0.95 -35.19 20.37
CA GLY A 75 1.17 -33.89 19.73
C GLY A 75 0.46 -32.75 20.47
N ASP A 76 -0.81 -32.95 20.81
CA ASP A 76 -1.62 -31.94 21.49
C ASP A 76 -1.07 -31.60 22.88
N THR A 77 -0.56 -32.60 23.62
CA THR A 77 0.06 -32.38 24.93
C THR A 77 1.36 -31.59 24.81
N ALA A 78 2.19 -31.91 23.81
CA ALA A 78 3.42 -31.18 23.55
C ALA A 78 3.16 -29.73 23.13
N ALA A 79 2.12 -29.49 22.31
CA ALA A 79 1.69 -28.17 21.88
C ALA A 79 1.13 -27.34 23.05
N ALA A 80 0.29 -27.94 23.91
CA ALA A 80 -0.25 -27.28 25.10
C ALA A 80 0.86 -26.81 26.06
N ARG A 81 1.83 -27.68 26.36
CA ARG A 81 2.97 -27.30 27.21
C ARG A 81 3.81 -26.18 26.60
N ALA A 82 3.97 -26.17 25.28
CA ALA A 82 4.71 -25.09 24.61
C ALA A 82 3.94 -23.77 24.67
N ALA A 83 2.62 -23.78 24.46
CA ALA A 83 1.78 -22.59 24.60
C ALA A 83 1.82 -22.02 26.02
N GLU A 84 1.72 -22.88 27.05
CA GLU A 84 1.88 -22.48 28.45
C GLU A 84 3.26 -21.88 28.75
N THR A 85 4.32 -22.41 28.14
CA THR A 85 5.67 -21.88 28.33
C THR A 85 5.84 -20.53 27.63
N LEU A 86 5.30 -20.39 26.42
CA LEU A 86 5.39 -19.17 25.61
C LEU A 86 4.54 -18.03 26.14
N SER A 87 3.38 -18.32 26.76
CA SER A 87 2.53 -17.28 27.38
C SER A 87 3.20 -16.57 28.55
N GLY A 88 4.23 -17.18 29.16
CA GLY A 88 5.05 -16.54 30.20
C GLY A 88 6.19 -15.67 29.68
N VAL A 89 6.43 -15.63 28.36
CA VAL A 89 7.53 -14.87 27.76
C VAL A 89 7.16 -13.39 27.64
N ALA A 90 8.05 -12.50 28.11
CA ALA A 90 7.84 -11.06 28.00
C ALA A 90 7.68 -10.63 26.53
N GLY A 91 6.58 -9.95 26.23
CA GLY A 91 6.25 -9.48 24.88
C GLY A 91 5.33 -10.43 24.08
N VAL A 92 5.00 -11.61 24.60
CA VAL A 92 3.95 -12.46 24.04
C VAL A 92 2.60 -11.99 24.59
N GLU A 93 1.71 -11.55 23.70
CA GLU A 93 0.34 -11.16 24.07
C GLU A 93 -0.57 -12.39 24.20
N GLU A 94 -0.46 -13.33 23.26
CA GLU A 94 -1.25 -14.56 23.24
C GLU A 94 -0.40 -15.72 22.71
N ALA A 95 -0.56 -16.91 23.31
CA ALA A 95 0.01 -18.15 22.82
C ALA A 95 -1.09 -19.22 22.80
N ALA A 96 -1.45 -19.68 21.60
CA ALA A 96 -2.48 -20.68 21.40
C ALA A 96 -1.87 -22.02 20.95
N ALA A 97 -2.28 -23.11 21.60
CA ALA A 97 -1.97 -24.46 21.14
C ALA A 97 -2.96 -24.84 20.03
N LEU A 98 -2.45 -25.12 18.83
CA LEU A 98 -3.27 -25.55 17.71
C LEU A 98 -3.33 -27.09 17.69
N ASP A 99 -4.53 -27.64 17.80
CA ASP A 99 -4.74 -29.08 17.66
C ASP A 99 -4.63 -29.53 16.20
N ARG A 100 -4.55 -30.84 16.00
CA ARG A 100 -4.46 -31.45 14.67
C ARG A 100 -5.60 -31.00 13.74
N LYS A 101 -6.84 -31.00 14.24
CA LYS A 101 -8.04 -30.74 13.44
C LYS A 101 -8.10 -29.28 12.99
N ALA A 102 -7.78 -28.35 13.88
CA ALA A 102 -7.70 -26.93 13.60
C ALA A 102 -6.63 -26.64 12.53
N ALA A 103 -5.49 -27.33 12.58
CA ALA A 103 -4.48 -27.24 11.52
C ALA A 103 -5.01 -27.74 10.17
N GLU A 104 -5.79 -28.82 10.14
CA GLU A 104 -6.43 -29.35 8.93
C GLU A 104 -7.49 -28.40 8.38
N ASP A 105 -8.28 -27.77 9.26
CA ASP A 105 -9.28 -26.75 8.90
C ASP A 105 -8.64 -25.51 8.26
N LEU A 106 -7.44 -25.10 8.71
CA LEU A 106 -6.68 -24.00 8.08
C LEU A 106 -6.21 -24.33 6.66
N LEU A 107 -6.00 -25.62 6.37
CA LEU A 107 -5.53 -26.09 5.07
C LEU A 107 -6.67 -26.33 4.07
N ARG A 108 -7.89 -26.62 4.54
CA ARG A 108 -9.07 -26.92 3.71
C ARG A 108 -9.32 -25.89 2.58
N PRO A 109 -9.21 -24.56 2.78
CA PRO A 109 -9.46 -23.60 1.69
C PRO A 109 -8.51 -23.75 0.50
N TRP A 110 -7.31 -24.31 0.72
CA TRP A 110 -6.28 -24.45 -0.29
C TRP A 110 -6.21 -25.86 -0.87
N LEU A 111 -6.45 -26.88 -0.04
CA LEU A 111 -6.30 -28.30 -0.40
C LEU A 111 -7.64 -29.03 -0.62
N GLY A 112 -8.76 -28.40 -0.30
CA GLY A 112 -10.09 -29.03 -0.31
C GLY A 112 -10.28 -30.03 0.82
N ASP A 113 -11.32 -30.86 0.71
CA ASP A 113 -11.68 -31.88 1.72
C ASP A 113 -10.82 -33.15 1.64
N ALA A 114 -9.63 -33.07 1.02
CA ALA A 114 -8.74 -34.21 0.78
C ALA A 114 -7.76 -34.48 1.95
N VAL A 115 -7.90 -33.76 3.07
CA VAL A 115 -7.16 -33.93 4.32
C VAL A 115 -8.04 -34.58 5.36
#